data_AF-B6EGK9-F1
#
_entry.id   AF-B6EGK9-F1
#
_cell.length_a   1.000
_cell.length_b   1.000
_cell.length_c   1.000
_cell.angle_alpha   90.00
_cell.angle_beta   90.00
_cell.angle_gamma   90.00
#
_symmetry.space_group_name_H-M   'P 1'
#
loop_
_entity.id
_entity.type
_entity.pdbx_description
1 polymer ?
#
loop_
_entity_poly.entity_id
_entity_poly.type
_entity_poly.pdbx_seq_one_letter_code
_entity_poly.pdbx_strand_id
1 'polypeptide(L)'
;MTEKIEDTKAENKSVNQTVKKTNKVRKITNYLLITVITLLLFSIISDRVIPLTDNARVKGYVVPIKPQVSGQVFDILVQPNQLVAQGEVLAKLNPVDYEIAVKQAEQNLEIAGQNVGAQTAMIASSQARLTSANVELENVRLQSGRILEMAERGVVSQSDADQSRASLATARANVVNAQADLEKSKRQLGADGEDNSQIKAALLALEQAQINLERTEIKAPTAGGVSNFSLSEGFYASVGQPIMTFVSTESIWIEAYFRENSLGNIKVGDAVEVALDFAPGKVIKGTVTSVDWGVDWGQNDQAGKLAQANNQTGWLRQTQMLPIAIEFDHSQATGLLRIGGQADVIVYSGDNVIFNTIGKLWIRFVSLMSYVR
;
A
#
# COMPACT_ATOMS: atom_id res chain seq x y z
N MET A 1 109.07 46.24 3.09
CA MET A 1 108.49 45.60 1.90
C MET A 1 107.67 44.42 2.41
N THR A 2 106.39 44.26 2.17
CA THR A 2 105.33 45.10 1.62
C THR A 2 104.08 44.31 1.99
N GLU A 3 103.17 44.96 2.71
CA GLU A 3 101.72 44.93 2.57
C GLU A 3 101.04 43.75 1.82
N LYS A 4 99.93 43.31 2.41
CA LYS A 4 98.97 42.26 2.00
C LYS A 4 99.38 40.84 2.37
N ILE A 5 98.76 40.35 3.44
CA ILE A 5 97.70 39.33 3.40
C ILE A 5 97.16 39.27 4.85
N GLU A 6 96.39 40.28 5.25
CA GLU A 6 95.67 40.27 6.54
C GLU A 6 94.15 40.05 6.35
N ASP A 7 93.67 39.96 5.10
CA ASP A 7 92.24 39.86 4.79
C ASP A 7 91.70 38.44 4.51
N THR A 8 92.53 37.39 4.49
CA THR A 8 92.06 36.04 4.07
C THR A 8 91.76 35.08 5.23
N LYS A 9 91.51 35.59 6.45
CA LYS A 9 91.08 34.77 7.60
C LYS A 9 89.72 35.15 8.19
N ALA A 10 89.11 36.26 7.78
CA ALA A 10 87.78 36.66 8.22
C ALA A 10 86.65 36.07 7.35
N GLU A 11 86.93 35.68 6.10
CA GLU A 11 85.89 35.25 5.15
C GLU A 11 85.50 33.76 5.27
N ASN A 12 86.30 32.93 5.96
CA ASN A 12 86.05 31.49 6.05
C ASN A 12 85.29 31.04 7.31
N LYS A 13 84.88 31.96 8.20
CA LYS A 13 83.99 31.66 9.34
C LYS A 13 82.52 32.00 9.09
N SER A 14 82.22 32.84 8.10
CA SER A 14 80.84 33.23 7.72
C SER A 14 80.18 32.25 6.74
N VAL A 15 80.95 31.47 5.98
CA VAL A 15 80.40 30.51 4.99
C VAL A 15 79.90 29.20 5.63
N ASN A 16 80.37 28.85 6.83
CA ASN A 16 79.98 27.59 7.49
C ASN A 16 78.77 27.70 8.44
N GLN A 17 78.14 28.88 8.55
CA GLN A 17 76.90 29.07 9.32
C GLN A 17 75.62 29.01 8.47
N THR A 18 75.72 29.09 7.14
CA THR A 18 74.57 29.01 6.23
C THR A 18 74.15 27.58 5.88
N VAL A 19 75.00 26.57 6.07
CA VAL A 19 74.68 25.16 5.74
C VAL A 19 73.88 24.44 6.85
N LYS A 20 73.93 24.93 8.10
CA LYS A 20 73.28 24.26 9.24
C LYS A 20 71.79 24.64 9.41
N LYS A 21 71.36 25.81 8.92
CA LYS A 21 69.96 26.27 8.98
C LYS A 21 69.06 25.55 7.96
N THR A 22 69.60 25.10 6.83
CA THR A 22 68.89 24.41 5.76
C THR A 22 68.35 23.04 6.20
N ASN A 23 69.04 22.36 7.12
CA ASN A 23 68.60 21.06 7.66
C ASN A 23 67.43 21.15 8.66
N LYS A 24 67.28 22.26 9.40
CA LYS A 24 66.12 22.45 10.30
C LYS A 24 64.84 22.72 9.50
N VAL A 25 64.92 23.58 8.47
CA VAL A 25 63.79 23.86 7.58
C VAL A 25 63.39 22.59 6.83
N ARG A 26 64.35 21.85 6.25
CA ARG A 26 64.08 20.58 5.57
C ARG A 26 63.48 19.51 6.49
N LYS A 27 63.88 19.47 7.78
CA LYS A 27 63.24 18.59 8.78
C LYS A 27 61.80 19.00 9.07
N ILE A 28 61.52 20.29 9.24
CA ILE A 28 60.16 20.80 9.47
C ILE A 28 59.28 20.55 8.24
N THR A 29 59.78 20.80 7.03
CA THR A 29 59.07 20.50 5.78
C THR A 29 58.82 19.00 5.64
N ASN A 30 59.79 18.14 5.96
CA ASN A 30 59.58 16.69 5.95
C ASN A 30 58.57 16.23 7.00
N TYR A 31 58.60 16.78 8.21
CA TYR A 31 57.58 16.48 9.23
C TYR A 31 56.20 16.92 8.78
N LEU A 32 56.07 18.13 8.22
CA LEU A 32 54.81 18.63 7.69
C LEU A 32 54.31 17.75 6.53
N LEU A 33 55.20 17.33 5.63
CA LEU A 33 54.88 16.47 4.50
C LEU A 33 54.49 15.06 4.95
N ILE A 34 55.17 14.49 5.95
CA ILE A 34 54.79 13.22 6.58
C ILE A 34 53.44 13.36 7.26
N THR A 35 53.17 14.43 8.00
CA THR A 35 51.87 14.68 8.63
C THR A 35 50.76 14.79 7.59
N VAL A 36 50.99 15.52 6.49
CA VAL A 36 50.02 15.63 5.39
C VAL A 36 49.77 14.27 4.74
N ILE A 37 50.82 13.50 4.44
CA ILE A 37 50.68 12.15 3.87
C ILE A 37 49.95 11.22 4.84
N THR A 38 50.25 11.30 6.14
CA THR A 38 49.61 10.48 7.17
C THR A 38 48.13 10.83 7.31
N LEU A 39 47.78 12.11 7.29
CA LEU A 39 46.38 12.58 7.27
C LEU A 39 45.66 12.16 6.00
N LEU A 40 46.33 12.19 4.85
CA LEU A 40 45.75 11.78 3.57
C LEU A 40 45.50 10.26 3.54
N LEU A 41 46.48 9.45 3.97
CA LEU A 41 46.30 8.01 4.12
C LEU A 41 45.21 7.67 5.14
N PHE A 42 45.20 8.37 6.28
CA PHE A 42 44.15 8.22 7.28
C PHE A 42 42.77 8.54 6.72
N SER A 43 42.64 9.62 5.94
CA SER A 43 41.38 10.01 5.29
C SER A 43 40.89 8.94 4.30
N ILE A 44 41.78 8.43 3.43
CA ILE A 44 41.44 7.36 2.48
C ILE A 44 41.01 6.07 3.19
N ILE A 45 41.69 5.70 4.28
CA ILE A 45 41.37 4.50 5.05
C ILE A 45 40.06 4.70 5.82
N SER A 46 39.85 5.88 6.43
CA SER A 46 38.64 6.21 7.17
C SER A 46 37.41 6.18 6.28
N ASP A 47 37.49 6.73 5.06
CA ASP A 47 36.40 6.70 4.06
C ASP A 47 35.99 5.28 3.64
N ARG A 48 36.84 4.29 3.88
CA ARG A 48 36.61 2.89 3.53
C ARG A 48 36.16 2.02 4.72
N VAL A 49 36.60 2.35 5.94
CA VAL A 49 36.36 1.56 7.17
C VAL A 49 35.25 2.15 8.03
N ILE A 50 35.11 3.48 8.02
CA ILE A 50 34.04 4.18 8.75
C ILE A 50 33.41 5.22 7.81
N PRO A 51 32.73 4.78 6.75
CA PRO A 51 32.12 5.73 5.84
C PRO A 51 31.07 6.57 6.57
N LEU A 52 31.21 7.88 6.40
CA LEU A 52 30.32 8.91 6.93
C LEU A 52 29.62 9.60 5.75
N THR A 53 28.33 9.88 5.91
CA THR A 53 27.60 10.75 5.00
C THR A 53 26.76 11.75 5.79
N ASP A 54 26.72 12.98 5.31
CA ASP A 54 25.83 14.06 5.75
C ASP A 54 24.56 14.15 4.88
N ASN A 55 24.51 13.34 3.82
CA ASN A 55 23.38 13.26 2.92
C ASN A 55 22.54 12.04 3.29
N ALA A 56 21.83 12.12 4.41
CA ALA A 56 20.79 11.17 4.76
C ALA A 56 19.47 11.85 5.07
N ARG A 57 18.38 11.17 4.74
CA ARG A 57 17.01 11.68 4.94
C ARG A 57 16.14 10.63 5.61
N VAL A 58 15.32 11.10 6.54
CA VAL A 58 14.25 10.28 7.11
C VAL A 58 13.15 10.10 6.06
N LYS A 59 12.88 8.86 5.69
CA LYS A 59 11.81 8.46 4.77
C LYS A 59 10.78 7.63 5.54
N GLY A 60 9.58 7.57 5.00
CA GLY A 60 8.51 6.72 5.52
C GLY A 60 7.44 6.54 4.44
N TYR A 61 6.53 5.60 4.64
CA TYR A 61 5.45 5.41 3.69
C TYR A 61 4.49 6.59 3.72
N VAL A 62 4.48 7.33 2.61
CA VAL A 62 3.55 8.41 2.33
C VAL A 62 2.42 7.84 1.47
N VAL A 63 1.24 7.68 2.06
CA VAL A 63 0.08 7.07 1.43
C VAL A 63 -0.91 8.18 1.05
N PRO A 64 -1.16 8.43 -0.25
CA PRO A 64 -2.22 9.34 -0.64
C PRO A 64 -3.58 8.69 -0.32
N ILE A 65 -4.38 9.36 0.51
CA ILE A 65 -5.73 8.90 0.83
C ILE A 65 -6.65 9.29 -0.32
N LYS A 66 -7.29 8.27 -0.89
CA LYS A 66 -8.16 8.37 -2.05
C LYS A 66 -9.56 7.89 -1.68
N PRO A 67 -10.62 8.66 -1.95
CA PRO A 67 -11.99 8.20 -1.77
C PRO A 67 -12.27 6.98 -2.66
N GLN A 68 -13.02 6.03 -2.11
CA GLN A 68 -13.53 4.88 -2.86
C GLN A 68 -14.89 5.16 -3.50
N VAL A 69 -15.60 6.20 -3.03
CA VAL A 69 -16.85 6.72 -3.58
C VAL A 69 -16.75 8.24 -3.75
N SER A 70 -17.48 8.80 -4.71
CA SER A 70 -17.49 10.25 -4.96
C SER A 70 -18.50 10.96 -4.06
N GLY A 71 -18.21 12.17 -3.63
CA GLY A 71 -19.16 12.95 -2.83
C GLY A 71 -18.60 14.27 -2.37
N GLN A 72 -19.48 15.14 -1.89
CA GLN A 72 -19.07 16.36 -1.23
C GLN A 72 -18.55 16.04 0.18
N VAL A 73 -17.41 16.60 0.55
CA VAL A 73 -16.88 16.52 1.92
C VAL A 73 -17.82 17.28 2.84
N PHE A 74 -18.41 16.55 3.78
CA PHE A 74 -19.37 17.08 4.74
C PHE A 74 -18.69 17.51 6.03
N ASP A 75 -17.73 16.70 6.52
CA ASP A 75 -17.06 16.93 7.80
C ASP A 75 -15.61 16.43 7.76
N ILE A 76 -14.72 17.14 8.43
CA ILE A 76 -13.32 16.77 8.61
C ILE A 76 -13.07 16.62 10.12
N LEU A 77 -12.72 15.40 10.53
CA LEU A 77 -12.58 15.04 11.94
C LEU A 77 -11.13 15.11 12.45
N VAL A 78 -10.18 15.44 11.57
CA VAL A 78 -8.75 15.43 11.89
C VAL A 78 -8.09 16.77 11.63
N GLN A 79 -7.13 17.10 12.48
CA GLN A 79 -6.31 18.31 12.33
C GLN A 79 -4.97 17.98 11.65
N PRO A 80 -4.35 18.97 10.97
CA PRO A 80 -3.01 18.79 10.43
C PRO A 80 -1.99 18.39 11.51
N ASN A 81 -1.16 17.38 11.22
CA ASN A 81 -0.15 16.81 12.12
C ASN A 81 -0.72 16.09 13.36
N GLN A 82 -2.03 15.81 13.39
CA GLN A 82 -2.61 14.95 14.42
C GLN A 82 -2.22 13.49 14.16
N LEU A 83 -1.83 12.80 15.24
CA LEU A 83 -1.62 11.36 15.23
C LEU A 83 -2.97 10.65 15.36
N VAL A 84 -3.22 9.70 14.47
CA VAL A 84 -4.48 8.94 14.40
C VAL A 84 -4.19 7.44 14.40
N ALA A 85 -5.11 6.67 14.98
CA ALA A 85 -5.02 5.23 15.03
C ALA A 85 -5.53 4.59 13.72
N GLN A 86 -5.16 3.33 13.48
CA GLN A 86 -5.71 2.57 12.38
C GLN A 86 -7.24 2.48 12.48
N GLY A 87 -7.94 2.73 11.36
CA GLY A 87 -9.40 2.68 11.29
C GLY A 87 -10.12 3.94 11.79
N GLU A 88 -9.40 4.92 12.34
CA GLU A 88 -9.98 6.18 12.76
C GLU A 88 -10.50 6.99 11.56
N VAL A 89 -11.68 7.61 11.71
CA VAL A 89 -12.32 8.37 10.62
C VAL A 89 -11.60 9.71 10.46
N LEU A 90 -11.09 9.96 9.26
CA LEU A 90 -10.38 11.17 8.87
C LEU A 90 -11.34 12.25 8.37
N ALA A 91 -12.24 11.86 7.47
CA ALA A 91 -13.22 12.74 6.87
C ALA A 91 -14.49 11.97 6.50
N LYS A 92 -15.62 12.67 6.42
CA LYS A 92 -16.91 12.11 5.99
C LYS A 92 -17.39 12.81 4.73
N LEU A 93 -17.81 12.01 3.76
CA LEU A 93 -18.57 12.48 2.61
C LEU A 93 -20.05 12.58 2.98
N ASN A 94 -20.80 13.44 2.30
CA ASN A 94 -22.25 13.54 2.51
C ASN A 94 -22.93 12.18 2.21
N PRO A 95 -23.55 11.54 3.20
CA PRO A 95 -24.07 10.18 3.05
C PRO A 95 -25.49 10.13 2.48
N VAL A 96 -26.18 11.27 2.33
CA VAL A 96 -27.63 11.31 2.04
C VAL A 96 -28.01 10.49 0.80
N ASP A 97 -27.29 10.66 -0.31
CA ASP A 97 -27.57 9.92 -1.54
C ASP A 97 -27.32 8.40 -1.38
N TYR A 98 -26.32 8.04 -0.56
CA TYR A 98 -25.98 6.65 -0.27
C TYR A 98 -26.98 6.00 0.70
N GLU A 99 -27.48 6.73 1.69
CA GLU A 99 -28.56 6.27 2.57
C GLU A 99 -29.86 6.03 1.79
N ILE A 100 -30.17 6.91 0.84
CA ILE A 100 -31.31 6.74 -0.07
C ILE A 100 -31.10 5.51 -0.95
N ALA A 101 -29.89 5.30 -1.47
CA ALA A 101 -29.57 4.12 -2.26
C ALA A 101 -29.73 2.80 -1.48
N VAL A 102 -29.31 2.78 -0.20
CA VAL A 102 -29.55 1.63 0.70
C VAL A 102 -31.05 1.39 0.87
N LYS A 103 -31.82 2.42 1.21
CA LYS A 103 -33.28 2.30 1.35
C LYS A 103 -33.94 1.79 0.07
N GLN A 104 -33.52 2.29 -1.10
CA GLN A 104 -34.04 1.82 -2.38
C GLN A 104 -33.71 0.34 -2.63
N ALA A 105 -32.50 -0.10 -2.27
CA ALA A 105 -32.11 -1.49 -2.41
C ALA A 105 -32.87 -2.42 -1.44
N GLU A 106 -33.13 -1.96 -0.20
CA GLU A 106 -33.99 -2.66 0.76
C GLU A 106 -35.42 -2.84 0.20
N GLN A 107 -36.00 -1.79 -0.39
CA GLN A 107 -37.31 -1.90 -1.03
C GLN A 107 -37.31 -2.88 -2.21
N ASN A 108 -36.24 -2.89 -3.01
CA ASN A 108 -36.12 -3.83 -4.13
C ASN A 108 -36.02 -5.29 -3.65
N LEU A 109 -35.35 -5.52 -2.51
CA LEU A 109 -35.30 -6.84 -1.87
C LEU A 109 -36.68 -7.28 -1.37
N GLU A 110 -37.43 -6.37 -0.75
CA GLU A 110 -38.81 -6.62 -0.34
C GLU A 110 -39.72 -6.97 -1.54
N ILE A 111 -39.62 -6.20 -2.64
CA ILE A 111 -40.35 -6.48 -3.89
C ILE A 111 -39.98 -7.86 -4.46
N ALA A 112 -38.69 -8.22 -4.43
CA ALA A 112 -38.23 -9.54 -4.87
C ALA A 112 -38.83 -10.66 -4.00
N GLY A 113 -38.87 -10.47 -2.68
CA GLY A 113 -39.54 -11.40 -1.75
C GLY A 113 -41.02 -11.55 -2.03
N GLN A 114 -41.73 -10.44 -2.27
CA GLN A 114 -43.16 -10.45 -2.62
C GLN A 114 -43.44 -11.16 -3.94
N ASN A 115 -42.58 -10.98 -4.95
CA ASN A 115 -42.70 -11.69 -6.23
C ASN A 115 -42.52 -13.21 -6.08
N VAL A 116 -41.54 -13.63 -5.28
CA VAL A 116 -41.33 -15.05 -4.94
C VAL A 116 -42.54 -15.62 -4.18
N GLY A 117 -43.09 -14.85 -3.22
CA GLY A 117 -44.31 -15.20 -2.51
C GLY A 117 -45.52 -15.38 -3.45
N ALA A 118 -45.72 -14.44 -4.38
CA ALA A 118 -46.79 -14.52 -5.38
C ALA A 118 -46.62 -15.72 -6.33
N GLN A 119 -45.40 -16.01 -6.75
CA GLN A 119 -45.09 -17.15 -7.61
C GLN A 119 -45.30 -18.48 -6.87
N THR A 120 -44.96 -18.55 -5.59
CA THR A 120 -45.21 -19.71 -4.74
C THR A 120 -46.72 -19.97 -4.58
N ALA A 121 -47.51 -18.91 -4.36
CA ALA A 121 -48.97 -19.03 -4.33
C ALA A 121 -49.56 -19.48 -5.68
N MET A 122 -48.98 -19.05 -6.81
CA MET A 122 -49.37 -19.52 -8.15
C MET A 122 -49.08 -21.02 -8.34
N ILE A 123 -47.94 -21.52 -7.86
CA ILE A 123 -47.63 -22.96 -7.88
C ILE A 123 -48.67 -23.75 -7.07
N ALA A 124 -49.02 -23.29 -5.87
CA ALA A 124 -50.05 -23.92 -5.06
C ALA A 124 -51.41 -23.96 -5.79
N SER A 125 -51.80 -22.87 -6.46
CA SER A 125 -53.01 -22.81 -7.29
C SER A 125 -52.95 -23.80 -8.47
N SER A 126 -51.84 -23.87 -9.20
CA SER A 126 -51.65 -24.82 -10.31
C SER A 126 -51.64 -26.27 -9.85
N GLN A 127 -51.07 -26.56 -8.68
CA GLN A 127 -51.09 -27.89 -8.07
C GLN A 127 -52.51 -28.31 -7.69
N ALA A 128 -53.32 -27.39 -7.16
CA ALA A 128 -54.74 -27.64 -6.88
C ALA A 128 -55.51 -27.93 -8.18
N ARG A 129 -55.28 -27.17 -9.25
CA ARG A 129 -55.88 -27.43 -10.58
C ARG A 129 -55.54 -28.80 -11.14
N LEU A 130 -54.28 -29.21 -11.06
CA LEU A 130 -53.83 -30.55 -11.47
C LEU A 130 -54.53 -31.63 -10.63
N THR A 131 -54.64 -31.43 -9.33
CA THR A 131 -55.32 -32.37 -8.42
C THR A 131 -56.79 -32.54 -8.80
N SER A 132 -57.50 -31.43 -9.07
CA SER A 132 -58.90 -31.48 -9.55
C SER A 132 -59.02 -32.18 -10.90
N ALA A 133 -58.10 -31.93 -11.85
CA ALA A 133 -58.10 -32.58 -13.16
C ALA A 133 -57.85 -34.10 -13.05
N ASN A 134 -57.00 -34.54 -12.13
CA ASN A 134 -56.75 -35.96 -11.86
C ASN A 134 -57.97 -36.66 -11.27
N VAL A 135 -58.66 -36.01 -10.33
CA VAL A 135 -59.92 -36.54 -9.75
C VAL A 135 -60.98 -36.68 -10.84
N GLU A 136 -61.12 -35.68 -11.70
CA GLU A 136 -62.08 -35.74 -12.81
C GLU A 136 -61.73 -36.84 -13.82
N LEU A 137 -60.44 -36.99 -14.17
CA LEU A 137 -60.00 -38.07 -15.03
C LEU A 137 -60.36 -39.44 -14.46
N GLU A 138 -60.16 -39.67 -13.15
CA GLU A 138 -60.50 -40.97 -12.56
C GLU A 138 -62.01 -41.22 -12.54
N ASN A 139 -62.82 -40.21 -12.23
CA ASN A 139 -64.29 -40.31 -12.31
C ASN A 139 -64.74 -40.69 -13.72
N VAL A 140 -64.26 -39.97 -14.75
CA VAL A 140 -64.57 -40.24 -16.15
C VAL A 140 -64.06 -41.63 -16.56
N ARG A 141 -62.86 -42.04 -16.11
CA ARG A 141 -62.30 -43.36 -16.41
C ARG A 141 -63.17 -44.51 -15.88
N LEU A 142 -63.63 -44.41 -14.64
CA LEU A 142 -64.51 -45.41 -14.02
C LEU A 142 -65.90 -45.46 -14.69
N GLN A 143 -66.43 -44.31 -15.11
CA GLN A 143 -67.69 -44.26 -15.85
C GLN A 143 -67.53 -44.83 -17.27
N SER A 144 -66.46 -44.45 -17.97
CA SER A 144 -66.16 -44.96 -19.31
C SER A 144 -65.92 -46.47 -19.32
N GLY A 145 -65.21 -47.00 -18.32
CA GLY A 145 -65.02 -48.45 -18.19
C GLY A 145 -66.35 -49.21 -18.12
N ARG A 146 -67.30 -48.71 -17.31
CA ARG A 146 -68.65 -49.30 -17.21
C ARG A 146 -69.43 -49.23 -18.52
N ILE A 147 -69.39 -48.08 -19.21
CA ILE A 147 -70.12 -47.90 -20.48
C ILE A 147 -69.53 -48.78 -21.60
N LEU A 148 -68.20 -48.87 -21.69
CA LEU A 148 -67.53 -49.69 -22.70
C LEU A 148 -67.79 -51.20 -22.48
N GLU A 149 -67.77 -51.67 -21.23
CA GLU A 149 -68.13 -53.05 -20.89
C GLU A 149 -69.61 -53.36 -21.25
N MET A 150 -70.52 -52.42 -20.99
CA MET A 150 -71.93 -52.54 -21.39
C MET A 150 -72.09 -52.55 -22.93
N ALA A 151 -71.26 -51.80 -23.66
CA ALA A 151 -71.30 -51.74 -25.12
C ALA A 151 -70.83 -53.06 -25.75
N GLU A 152 -69.78 -53.68 -25.19
CA GLU A 152 -69.29 -55.01 -25.60
C GLU A 152 -70.35 -56.10 -25.41
N ARG A 153 -71.19 -55.96 -24.37
CA ARG A 153 -72.34 -56.84 -24.11
C ARG A 153 -73.59 -56.51 -24.93
N GLY A 154 -73.56 -55.46 -25.76
CA GLY A 154 -74.70 -55.02 -26.58
C GLY A 154 -75.82 -54.32 -25.81
N VAL A 155 -75.54 -53.81 -24.60
CA VAL A 155 -76.54 -53.17 -23.71
C VAL A 155 -76.69 -51.67 -23.99
N VAL A 156 -75.68 -51.02 -24.56
CA VAL A 156 -75.69 -49.59 -24.95
C VAL A 156 -75.29 -49.39 -26.41
N SER A 157 -75.58 -48.22 -26.98
CA SER A 157 -75.30 -47.95 -28.40
C SER A 157 -73.81 -47.70 -28.67
N GLN A 158 -73.38 -47.91 -29.93
CA GLN A 158 -72.01 -47.55 -30.35
C GLN A 158 -71.73 -46.05 -30.21
N SER A 159 -72.76 -45.21 -30.42
CA SER A 159 -72.66 -43.76 -30.22
C SER A 159 -72.32 -43.40 -28.77
N ASP A 160 -72.89 -44.10 -27.79
CA ASP A 160 -72.60 -43.88 -26.36
C ASP A 160 -71.16 -44.29 -26.02
N ALA A 161 -70.67 -45.38 -26.62
CA ALA A 161 -69.29 -45.83 -26.47
C ALA A 161 -68.29 -44.80 -27.04
N ASP A 162 -68.55 -44.28 -28.23
CA ASP A 162 -67.70 -43.25 -28.86
C ASP A 162 -67.72 -41.93 -28.08
N GLN A 163 -68.89 -41.50 -27.60
CA GLN A 163 -69.01 -40.34 -26.72
C GLN A 163 -68.20 -40.50 -25.43
N SER A 164 -68.19 -41.72 -24.87
CA SER A 164 -67.41 -42.04 -23.68
C SER A 164 -65.90 -42.02 -23.94
N ARG A 165 -65.44 -42.56 -25.09
CA ARG A 165 -64.04 -42.49 -25.52
C ARG A 165 -63.59 -41.04 -25.69
N ALA A 166 -64.42 -40.20 -26.33
CA ALA A 166 -64.14 -38.79 -26.51
C ALA A 166 -64.01 -38.06 -25.17
N SER A 167 -64.94 -38.32 -24.22
CA SER A 167 -64.92 -37.73 -22.88
C SER A 167 -63.65 -38.09 -22.10
N LEU A 168 -63.23 -39.36 -22.16
CA LEU A 168 -61.98 -39.82 -21.56
C LEU A 168 -60.74 -39.14 -22.20
N ALA A 169 -60.74 -39.00 -23.53
CA ALA A 169 -59.66 -38.32 -24.24
C ALA A 169 -59.55 -36.83 -23.82
N THR A 170 -60.68 -36.14 -23.67
CA THR A 170 -60.72 -34.76 -23.18
C THR A 170 -60.22 -34.65 -21.73
N ALA A 171 -60.65 -35.54 -20.83
CA ALA A 171 -60.18 -35.54 -19.45
C ALA A 171 -58.65 -35.77 -19.34
N ARG A 172 -58.10 -36.66 -20.18
CA ARG A 172 -56.64 -36.87 -20.29
C ARG A 172 -55.92 -35.61 -20.77
N ALA A 173 -56.45 -34.95 -21.80
CA ALA A 173 -55.88 -33.71 -22.31
C ALA A 173 -55.87 -32.60 -21.24
N ASN A 174 -56.91 -32.51 -20.42
CA ASN A 174 -56.98 -31.54 -19.32
C ASN A 174 -55.91 -31.78 -18.25
N VAL A 175 -55.62 -33.03 -17.89
CA VAL A 175 -54.51 -33.36 -16.98
C VAL A 175 -53.17 -32.94 -17.57
N VAL A 176 -52.94 -33.22 -18.85
CA VAL A 176 -51.70 -32.81 -19.54
C VAL A 176 -51.54 -31.28 -19.54
N ASN A 177 -52.62 -30.53 -19.80
CA ASN A 177 -52.61 -29.08 -19.74
C ASN A 177 -52.31 -28.57 -18.32
N ALA A 178 -52.99 -29.09 -17.30
CA ALA A 178 -52.77 -28.70 -15.91
C ALA A 178 -51.36 -29.03 -15.41
N GLN A 179 -50.80 -30.16 -15.86
CA GLN A 179 -49.41 -30.53 -15.58
C GLN A 179 -48.44 -29.57 -16.25
N ALA A 180 -48.67 -29.21 -17.52
CA ALA A 180 -47.84 -28.24 -18.24
C ALA A 180 -47.87 -26.85 -17.57
N ASP A 181 -49.03 -26.41 -17.08
CA ASP A 181 -49.19 -25.16 -16.35
C ASP A 181 -48.44 -25.18 -15.01
N LEU A 182 -48.50 -26.28 -14.26
CA LEU A 182 -47.72 -26.45 -13.03
C LEU A 182 -46.22 -26.36 -13.31
N GLU A 183 -45.72 -27.08 -14.32
CA GLU A 183 -44.30 -27.05 -14.69
C GLU A 183 -43.86 -25.69 -15.22
N LYS A 184 -44.75 -24.95 -15.91
CA LYS A 184 -44.54 -23.55 -16.26
C LYS A 184 -44.39 -22.68 -15.00
N SER A 185 -45.27 -22.82 -14.01
CA SER A 185 -45.19 -22.07 -12.75
C SER A 185 -43.92 -22.39 -11.96
N LYS A 186 -43.51 -23.66 -11.87
CA LYS A 186 -42.25 -24.06 -11.20
C LYS A 186 -41.03 -23.48 -11.91
N ARG A 187 -40.96 -23.58 -13.24
CA ARG A 187 -39.84 -23.00 -14.01
C ARG A 187 -39.74 -21.49 -13.89
N GLN A 188 -40.87 -20.80 -13.76
CA GLN A 188 -40.90 -19.35 -13.58
C GLN A 188 -40.50 -18.92 -12.16
N LEU A 189 -40.68 -19.77 -11.15
CA LEU A 189 -40.06 -19.56 -9.83
C LEU A 189 -38.55 -19.75 -9.90
N GLY A 190 -38.09 -20.82 -10.56
CA GLY A 190 -36.67 -21.15 -10.63
C GLY A 190 -36.22 -21.84 -9.33
N ALA A 191 -35.13 -21.35 -8.73
CA ALA A 191 -34.67 -21.84 -7.43
C ALA A 191 -35.56 -21.32 -6.29
N ASP A 192 -35.74 -22.15 -5.26
CA ASP A 192 -36.58 -21.84 -4.11
C ASP A 192 -35.83 -21.00 -3.06
N GLY A 193 -36.57 -20.19 -2.30
CA GLY A 193 -36.07 -19.46 -1.13
C GLY A 193 -34.94 -18.46 -1.45
N GLU A 194 -33.94 -18.39 -0.58
CA GLU A 194 -32.79 -17.49 -0.71
C GLU A 194 -31.91 -17.78 -1.93
N ASP A 195 -32.03 -18.99 -2.51
CA ASP A 195 -31.32 -19.35 -3.72
C ASP A 195 -31.93 -18.77 -4.99
N ASN A 196 -33.12 -18.17 -4.89
CA ASN A 196 -33.78 -17.51 -6.00
C ASN A 196 -32.92 -16.38 -6.59
N SER A 197 -32.75 -16.37 -7.92
CA SER A 197 -31.92 -15.40 -8.61
C SER A 197 -32.38 -13.95 -8.40
N GLN A 198 -33.69 -13.72 -8.24
CA GLN A 198 -34.24 -12.38 -8.02
C GLN A 198 -33.88 -11.86 -6.62
N ILE A 199 -34.00 -12.72 -5.60
CA ILE A 199 -33.63 -12.39 -4.22
C ILE A 199 -32.12 -12.16 -4.13
N LYS A 200 -31.30 -13.06 -4.70
CA LYS A 200 -29.84 -12.89 -4.74
C LYS A 200 -29.41 -11.60 -5.41
N ALA A 201 -29.99 -11.26 -6.55
CA ALA A 201 -29.68 -10.02 -7.25
C ALA A 201 -30.02 -8.78 -6.39
N ALA A 202 -31.17 -8.79 -5.71
CA ALA A 202 -31.57 -7.71 -4.84
C ALA A 202 -30.69 -7.61 -3.57
N LEU A 203 -30.30 -8.75 -2.99
CA LEU A 203 -29.39 -8.82 -1.85
C LEU A 203 -28.00 -8.27 -2.20
N LEU A 204 -27.44 -8.67 -3.35
CA LEU A 204 -26.16 -8.13 -3.83
C LEU A 204 -26.23 -6.62 -4.09
N ALA A 205 -27.36 -6.13 -4.61
CA ALA A 205 -27.57 -4.69 -4.79
C ALA A 205 -27.63 -3.94 -3.45
N LEU A 206 -28.24 -4.54 -2.42
CA LEU A 206 -28.28 -4.01 -1.06
C LEU A 206 -26.88 -3.99 -0.43
N GLU A 207 -26.13 -5.08 -0.51
CA GLU A 207 -24.76 -5.16 -0.02
C GLU A 207 -23.86 -4.12 -0.68
N GLN A 208 -23.97 -3.95 -2.00
CA GLN A 208 -23.22 -2.94 -2.73
C GLN A 208 -23.57 -1.52 -2.29
N ALA A 209 -24.85 -1.23 -2.03
CA ALA A 209 -25.29 0.07 -1.52
C ALA A 209 -24.76 0.32 -0.10
N GLN A 210 -24.77 -0.69 0.78
CA GLN A 210 -24.24 -0.61 2.14
C GLN A 210 -22.73 -0.37 2.15
N ILE A 211 -21.98 -1.10 1.32
CA ILE A 211 -20.53 -0.89 1.16
C ILE A 211 -20.24 0.54 0.68
N ASN A 212 -21.03 1.05 -0.27
CA ASN A 212 -20.86 2.42 -0.74
C ASN A 212 -21.18 3.46 0.33
N LEU A 213 -22.18 3.21 1.18
CA LEU A 213 -22.48 4.03 2.35
C LEU A 213 -21.33 3.99 3.36
N GLU A 214 -20.77 2.82 3.67
CA GLU A 214 -19.60 2.72 4.57
C GLU A 214 -18.40 3.49 4.01
N ARG A 215 -18.17 3.40 2.70
CA ARG A 215 -17.09 4.09 1.99
C ARG A 215 -17.23 5.62 1.97
N THR A 216 -18.36 6.17 2.43
CA THR A 216 -18.48 7.62 2.67
C THR A 216 -17.62 8.07 3.85
N GLU A 217 -17.28 7.17 4.77
CA GLU A 217 -16.34 7.42 5.85
C GLU A 217 -14.92 7.07 5.39
N ILE A 218 -14.06 8.07 5.32
CA ILE A 218 -12.67 7.91 4.91
C ILE A 218 -11.84 7.63 6.15
N LYS A 219 -11.34 6.39 6.28
CA LYS A 219 -10.63 5.90 7.47
C LYS A 219 -9.12 5.83 7.27
N ALA A 220 -8.37 5.89 8.36
CA ALA A 220 -6.91 5.73 8.36
C ALA A 220 -6.51 4.27 8.06
N PRO A 221 -5.59 4.01 7.11
CA PRO A 221 -5.19 2.64 6.75
C PRO A 221 -4.29 1.96 7.79
N THR A 222 -3.44 2.74 8.49
CA THR A 222 -2.51 2.31 9.54
C THR A 222 -2.44 3.38 10.62
N ALA A 223 -1.68 3.17 11.71
CA ALA A 223 -1.36 4.24 12.64
C ALA A 223 -0.40 5.25 12.00
N GLY A 224 -0.65 6.54 12.18
CA GLY A 224 0.13 7.57 11.49
C GLY A 224 -0.36 8.99 11.70
N GLY A 225 0.21 9.92 10.94
CA GLY A 225 -0.15 11.33 10.96
C GLY A 225 -0.72 11.79 9.63
N VAL A 226 -1.68 12.70 9.67
CA VAL A 226 -2.20 13.38 8.48
C VAL A 226 -1.34 14.60 8.17
N SER A 227 -0.77 14.62 6.96
CA SER A 227 0.07 15.71 6.45
C SER A 227 -0.54 16.29 5.18
N ASN A 228 -0.28 17.58 4.91
CA ASN A 228 -0.75 18.30 3.72
C ASN A 228 -2.28 18.20 3.48
N PHE A 229 -3.00 19.10 4.13
CA PHE A 229 -4.45 19.20 4.10
C PHE A 229 -4.87 20.32 3.13
N SER A 230 -5.18 19.98 1.89
CA SER A 230 -5.82 20.91 0.93
C SER A 230 -7.33 20.70 0.83
N LEU A 231 -7.90 19.96 1.78
CA LEU A 231 -9.32 19.64 1.81
C LEU A 231 -10.06 20.75 2.55
N SER A 232 -11.22 21.14 2.06
CA SER A 232 -12.12 22.03 2.79
C SER A 232 -13.50 21.40 2.81
N GLU A 233 -14.30 21.72 3.84
CA GLU A 233 -15.72 21.41 3.80
C GLU A 233 -16.33 21.97 2.51
N GLY A 234 -17.21 21.19 1.91
CA GLY A 234 -17.82 21.52 0.63
C GLY A 234 -17.00 21.16 -0.61
N PHE A 235 -15.74 20.71 -0.47
CA PHE A 235 -14.94 20.19 -1.58
C PHE A 235 -15.59 18.93 -2.18
N TYR A 236 -15.56 18.78 -3.51
CA TYR A 236 -16.08 17.59 -4.18
C TYR A 236 -14.97 16.55 -4.39
N ALA A 237 -15.01 15.49 -3.60
CA ALA A 237 -14.08 14.39 -3.65
C ALA A 237 -14.48 13.39 -4.75
N SER A 238 -13.55 13.10 -5.67
CA SER A 238 -13.76 12.15 -6.76
C SER A 238 -13.04 10.82 -6.47
N VAL A 239 -13.64 9.70 -6.89
CA VAL A 239 -13.03 8.37 -6.76
C VAL A 239 -11.62 8.34 -7.37
N GLY A 240 -10.68 7.78 -6.61
CA GLY A 240 -9.30 7.58 -7.06
C GLY A 240 -8.41 8.82 -7.07
N GLN A 241 -8.96 10.01 -6.80
CA GLN A 241 -8.20 11.24 -6.67
C GLN A 241 -7.74 11.44 -5.21
N PRO A 242 -6.46 11.80 -4.97
CA PRO A 242 -5.96 12.02 -3.63
C PRO A 242 -6.58 13.28 -3.03
N ILE A 243 -7.12 13.17 -1.80
CA ILE A 243 -7.71 14.31 -1.07
C ILE A 243 -6.88 14.75 0.14
N MET A 244 -6.01 13.87 0.64
CA MET A 244 -5.08 14.16 1.74
C MET A 244 -3.88 13.20 1.68
N THR A 245 -2.81 13.58 2.37
CA THR A 245 -1.61 12.75 2.47
C THR A 245 -1.50 12.15 3.87
N PHE A 246 -1.33 10.84 3.95
CA PHE A 246 -1.16 10.12 5.20
C PHE A 246 0.28 9.63 5.34
N VAL A 247 0.85 9.78 6.52
CA VAL A 247 2.20 9.36 6.85
C VAL A 247 2.13 8.27 7.90
N SER A 248 2.53 7.04 7.56
CA SER A 248 2.54 5.94 8.53
C SER A 248 3.68 6.12 9.54
N THR A 249 3.40 5.88 10.83
CA THR A 249 4.44 5.89 11.88
C THR A 249 5.14 4.55 12.05
N GLU A 250 4.56 3.45 11.56
CA GLU A 250 5.09 2.11 11.77
C GLU A 250 6.35 1.83 10.93
N SER A 251 6.44 2.44 9.75
CA SER A 251 7.46 2.14 8.75
C SER A 251 8.22 3.40 8.36
N ILE A 252 9.12 3.82 9.25
CA ILE A 252 10.06 4.92 9.02
C ILE A 252 11.45 4.31 8.88
N TRP A 253 12.21 4.74 7.89
CA TRP A 253 13.60 4.33 7.68
C TRP A 253 14.46 5.55 7.31
N ILE A 254 15.77 5.40 7.35
CA ILE A 254 16.69 6.44 6.89
C ILE A 254 17.30 5.98 5.57
N GLU A 255 17.23 6.85 4.58
CA GLU A 255 17.89 6.68 3.30
C GLU A 255 19.16 7.54 3.30
N ALA A 256 20.32 6.89 3.30
CA ALA A 256 21.61 7.54 3.39
C ALA A 256 22.43 7.32 2.12
N TYR A 257 22.92 8.39 1.51
CA TYR A 257 23.64 8.34 0.23
C TYR A 257 25.15 8.24 0.48
N PHE A 258 25.75 7.11 0.14
CA PHE A 258 27.19 6.87 0.28
C PHE A 258 27.89 6.84 -1.08
N ARG A 259 29.17 7.25 -1.10
CA ARG A 259 30.02 7.18 -2.30
C ARG A 259 30.23 5.72 -2.73
N GLU A 260 30.25 5.46 -4.03
CA GLU A 260 30.47 4.12 -4.63
C GLU A 260 31.69 3.37 -4.04
N ASN A 261 32.81 4.07 -3.86
CA ASN A 261 34.05 3.50 -3.30
C ASN A 261 33.91 3.03 -1.83
N SER A 262 32.95 3.58 -1.10
CA SER A 262 32.72 3.30 0.32
C SER A 262 31.77 2.12 0.53
N LEU A 263 30.87 1.84 -0.43
CA LEU A 263 29.91 0.75 -0.37
C LEU A 263 30.55 -0.64 -0.48
N GLY A 264 31.72 -0.76 -1.12
CA GLY A 264 32.39 -2.05 -1.29
C GLY A 264 32.72 -2.78 0.02
N ASN A 265 32.76 -2.07 1.14
CA ASN A 265 32.96 -2.64 2.47
C ASN A 265 31.66 -2.73 3.30
N ILE A 266 30.59 -2.02 2.92
CA ILE A 266 29.32 -2.01 3.66
C ILE A 266 28.56 -3.29 3.33
N LYS A 267 28.09 -3.99 4.37
CA LYS A 267 27.27 -5.20 4.26
C LYS A 267 25.93 -5.01 4.94
N VAL A 268 24.93 -5.75 4.47
CA VAL A 268 23.65 -5.89 5.16
C VAL A 268 23.90 -6.46 6.56
N GLY A 269 23.36 -5.79 7.59
CA GLY A 269 23.56 -6.10 9.00
C GLY A 269 24.65 -5.28 9.69
N ASP A 270 25.41 -4.45 8.98
CA ASP A 270 26.41 -3.58 9.61
C ASP A 270 25.75 -2.60 10.58
N ALA A 271 26.39 -2.37 11.72
CA ALA A 271 25.92 -1.43 12.72
C ALA A 271 26.10 0.02 12.23
N VAL A 272 25.10 0.85 12.49
CA VAL A 272 25.14 2.27 12.15
C VAL A 272 24.75 3.14 13.34
N GLU A 273 25.35 4.32 13.41
CA GLU A 273 24.95 5.38 14.34
C GLU A 273 24.48 6.58 13.52
N VAL A 274 23.33 7.12 13.90
CA VAL A 274 22.65 8.21 13.20
C VAL A 274 22.51 9.39 14.15
N ALA A 275 22.97 10.56 13.72
CA ALA A 275 22.66 11.83 14.36
C ALA A 275 21.55 12.53 13.57
N LEU A 276 20.43 12.84 14.23
CA LEU A 276 19.35 13.61 13.63
C LEU A 276 19.53 15.09 13.96
N ASP A 277 19.42 15.96 12.96
CA ASP A 277 19.47 17.41 13.19
C ASP A 277 18.29 17.91 14.04
N PHE A 278 17.15 17.23 13.94
CA PHE A 278 15.98 17.54 14.75
C PHE A 278 16.17 17.21 16.25
N ALA A 279 17.10 16.32 16.59
CA ALA A 279 17.34 15.85 17.95
C ALA A 279 18.82 15.96 18.32
N PRO A 280 19.36 17.18 18.44
CA PRO A 280 20.78 17.39 18.71
C PRO A 280 21.18 16.78 20.07
N GLY A 281 22.39 16.24 20.13
CA GLY A 281 22.93 15.51 21.29
C GLY A 281 22.44 14.07 21.48
N LYS A 282 21.48 13.58 20.67
CA LYS A 282 21.05 12.18 20.66
C LYS A 282 21.55 11.46 19.41
N VAL A 283 22.11 10.27 19.62
CA VAL A 283 22.54 9.37 18.55
C VAL A 283 21.67 8.11 18.60
N ILE A 284 21.04 7.79 17.49
CA ILE A 284 20.18 6.62 17.34
C ILE A 284 21.02 5.49 16.73
N LYS A 285 20.84 4.28 17.25
CA LYS A 285 21.48 3.09 16.70
C LYS A 285 20.56 2.41 15.70
N GLY A 286 21.13 1.93 14.62
CA GLY A 286 20.43 1.16 13.61
C GLY A 286 21.31 0.11 12.96
N THR A 287 20.75 -0.54 11.95
CA THR A 287 21.43 -1.54 11.13
C THR A 287 21.14 -1.29 9.65
N VAL A 288 22.11 -1.62 8.80
CA VAL A 288 21.91 -1.59 7.34
C VAL A 288 20.98 -2.74 6.94
N THR A 289 19.79 -2.42 6.43
CA THR A 289 18.82 -3.43 5.99
C THR A 289 19.00 -3.79 4.52
N SER A 290 19.24 -2.80 3.66
CA SER A 290 19.54 -3.02 2.26
C SER A 290 20.58 -2.03 1.73
N VAL A 291 21.37 -2.52 0.78
CA VAL A 291 22.21 -1.71 -0.09
C VAL A 291 21.56 -1.78 -1.48
N ASP A 292 21.02 -0.66 -1.96
CA ASP A 292 20.25 -0.68 -3.21
C ASP A 292 21.15 -1.08 -4.41
N TRP A 293 20.60 -1.90 -5.31
CA TRP A 293 21.28 -2.33 -6.53
C TRP A 293 21.22 -1.29 -7.67
N GLY A 294 20.54 -0.15 -7.48
CA GLY A 294 20.42 0.90 -8.49
C GLY A 294 19.80 2.19 -7.94
N VAL A 295 20.11 3.31 -8.60
CA VAL A 295 19.64 4.66 -8.22
C VAL A 295 18.68 5.22 -9.27
N ASP A 296 17.53 5.73 -8.80
CA ASP A 296 16.63 6.58 -9.58
C ASP A 296 16.90 8.05 -9.24
N TRP A 297 17.30 8.85 -10.24
CA TRP A 297 17.49 10.30 -10.12
C TRP A 297 16.37 11.08 -10.83
N GLY A 298 15.20 10.48 -11.03
CA GLY A 298 14.02 11.13 -11.59
C GLY A 298 12.81 10.92 -10.69
N GLN A 299 12.02 11.98 -10.47
CA GLN A 299 10.66 11.85 -9.96
C GLN A 299 9.88 10.89 -10.87
N ASN A 300 9.72 9.62 -10.52
CA ASN A 300 8.61 8.81 -11.01
C ASN A 300 8.36 7.55 -10.17
N ASP A 301 7.29 7.62 -9.39
CA ASP A 301 6.63 6.50 -8.70
C ASP A 301 6.02 5.50 -9.70
N GLN A 302 6.83 4.71 -10.42
CA GLN A 302 6.34 3.53 -11.13
C GLN A 302 7.25 2.31 -10.95
N ALA A 303 6.73 1.31 -10.26
CA ALA A 303 7.35 0.00 -10.14
C ALA A 303 7.60 -0.64 -11.52
N GLY A 304 8.79 -1.23 -11.70
CA GLY A 304 9.08 -2.13 -12.82
C GLY A 304 9.87 -1.56 -14.00
N LYS A 305 10.52 -0.39 -13.89
CA LYS A 305 11.46 0.10 -14.92
C LYS A 305 12.89 0.13 -14.40
N LEU A 306 13.82 -0.38 -15.19
CA LEU A 306 15.26 -0.28 -14.93
C LEU A 306 15.77 1.11 -15.34
N ALA A 307 16.83 1.55 -14.66
CA ALA A 307 17.44 2.87 -14.79
C ALA A 307 17.80 3.23 -16.24
N GLN A 308 17.47 4.45 -16.66
CA GLN A 308 18.03 5.05 -17.87
C GLN A 308 19.16 5.99 -17.48
N ALA A 309 20.36 5.70 -17.98
CA ALA A 309 21.54 6.52 -17.74
C ALA A 309 21.41 7.85 -18.53
N ASN A 310 21.21 8.96 -17.83
CA ASN A 310 21.48 10.27 -18.40
C ASN A 310 22.99 10.50 -18.41
N ASN A 311 23.60 10.42 -19.59
CA ASN A 311 25.02 10.66 -19.80
C ASN A 311 25.35 12.14 -19.50
N GLN A 312 26.03 12.38 -18.37
CA GLN A 312 26.65 13.67 -18.09
C GLN A 312 28.08 13.68 -18.63
N THR A 313 28.33 14.49 -19.65
CA THR A 313 29.62 14.66 -20.33
C THR A 313 30.54 15.59 -19.52
N GLY A 314 31.54 15.00 -18.87
CA GLY A 314 32.66 15.71 -18.23
C GLY A 314 33.92 14.83 -18.21
N TRP A 315 35.10 15.44 -18.30
CA TRP A 315 36.41 14.75 -18.32
C TRP A 315 36.78 14.08 -16.98
N LEU A 316 36.16 14.49 -15.87
CA LEU A 316 36.15 13.77 -14.61
C LEU A 316 34.73 13.23 -14.35
N ARG A 317 34.60 11.90 -14.21
CA ARG A 317 33.37 11.26 -13.73
C ARG A 317 33.12 11.73 -12.30
N GLN A 318 31.98 12.37 -12.05
CA GLN A 318 31.55 12.70 -10.68
C GLN A 318 31.34 11.40 -9.89
N THR A 319 31.63 11.45 -8.58
CA THR A 319 31.43 10.28 -7.71
C THR A 319 29.95 10.00 -7.59
N GLN A 320 29.53 8.82 -8.03
CA GLN A 320 28.15 8.38 -7.88
C GLN A 320 27.89 8.05 -6.41
N MET A 321 26.74 8.49 -5.91
CA MET A 321 26.25 8.10 -4.61
C MET A 321 25.13 7.08 -4.79
N LEU A 322 25.13 6.03 -3.96
CA LEU A 322 24.01 5.08 -3.91
C LEU A 322 23.37 5.13 -2.52
N PRO A 323 22.03 5.10 -2.43
CA PRO A 323 21.31 5.04 -1.19
C PRO A 323 21.50 3.67 -0.54
N ILE A 324 21.58 3.69 0.79
CA ILE A 324 21.39 2.51 1.62
C ILE A 324 20.20 2.77 2.54
N ALA A 325 19.40 1.74 2.77
CA ALA A 325 18.29 1.81 3.71
C ALA A 325 18.76 1.34 5.09
N ILE A 326 18.47 2.17 6.08
CA ILE A 326 18.83 1.97 7.47
C ILE A 326 17.55 1.87 8.29
N GLU A 327 17.42 0.76 9.00
CA GLU A 327 16.39 0.54 9.99
C GLU A 327 16.98 0.79 11.39
N PHE A 328 16.15 1.26 12.30
CA PHE A 328 16.55 1.65 13.65
C PHE A 328 15.59 1.08 14.68
N ASP A 329 16.05 1.00 15.92
CA ASP A 329 15.23 0.54 17.03
C ASP A 329 14.14 1.58 17.34
N HIS A 330 12.89 1.20 17.07
CA HIS A 330 11.70 2.05 17.17
C HIS A 330 11.49 2.62 18.59
N SER A 331 12.00 1.93 19.62
CA SER A 331 11.88 2.32 21.03
C SER A 331 12.64 3.62 21.37
N GLN A 332 13.70 3.94 20.64
CA GLN A 332 14.52 5.14 20.87
C GLN A 332 14.13 6.32 19.99
N ALA A 333 13.28 6.08 18.97
CA ALA A 333 13.03 7.02 17.89
C ALA A 333 11.60 7.60 17.87
N THR A 334 10.74 7.15 18.79
CA THR A 334 9.35 7.61 18.90
C THR A 334 9.28 9.13 19.10
N GLY A 335 8.65 9.84 18.17
CA GLY A 335 8.45 11.30 18.21
C GLY A 335 9.65 12.16 17.78
N LEU A 336 10.83 11.57 17.54
CA LEU A 336 12.04 12.27 17.09
C LEU A 336 12.19 12.28 15.57
N LEU A 337 11.51 11.35 14.88
CA LEU A 337 11.62 11.19 13.45
C LEU A 337 10.52 11.98 12.74
N ARG A 338 10.92 12.90 11.88
CA ARG A 338 10.04 13.64 10.97
C ARG A 338 10.44 13.30 9.54
N ILE A 339 9.49 12.86 8.73
CA ILE A 339 9.74 12.59 7.31
C ILE A 339 10.32 13.83 6.63
N GLY A 340 11.38 13.63 5.86
CA GLY A 340 12.14 14.70 5.20
C GLY A 340 13.24 15.33 6.06
N GLY A 341 13.33 14.96 7.35
CA GLY A 341 14.41 15.42 8.24
C GLY A 341 15.79 14.98 7.76
N GLN A 342 16.77 15.85 7.97
CA GLN A 342 18.18 15.58 7.65
C GLN A 342 18.85 14.79 8.77
N ALA A 343 19.80 13.95 8.38
CA ALA A 343 20.57 13.13 9.30
C ALA A 343 22.00 12.95 8.80
N ASP A 344 22.93 12.85 9.75
CA ASP A 344 24.29 12.39 9.52
C ASP A 344 24.38 10.91 9.92
N VAL A 345 24.99 10.08 9.07
CA VAL A 345 25.06 8.63 9.26
C VAL A 345 26.48 8.15 9.15
N ILE A 346 26.89 7.36 10.14
CA ILE A 346 28.16 6.65 10.13
C ILE A 346 27.92 5.13 10.15
N VAL A 347 28.58 4.41 9.23
CA VAL A 347 28.52 2.94 9.15
C VAL A 347 29.84 2.36 9.64
N TYR A 348 29.78 1.30 10.44
CA TYR A 348 30.97 0.61 10.92
C TYR A 348 31.24 -0.64 10.06
N SER A 349 32.00 -0.49 8.97
CA SER A 349 32.33 -1.59 8.05
C SER A 349 33.58 -2.35 8.53
N GLY A 350 33.38 -3.25 9.50
CA GLY A 350 34.38 -4.20 10.00
C GLY A 350 34.81 -4.03 11.47
N ASP A 351 35.53 -5.02 12.00
CA ASP A 351 35.91 -5.16 13.42
C ASP A 351 37.17 -4.35 13.81
N ASN A 352 37.26 -3.10 13.37
CA ASN A 352 38.40 -2.24 13.69
C ASN A 352 38.10 -1.37 14.92
N VAL A 353 38.50 -1.85 16.11
CA VAL A 353 38.22 -1.19 17.40
C VAL A 353 38.64 0.28 17.43
N ILE A 354 39.84 0.61 16.92
CA ILE A 354 40.39 1.97 16.94
C ILE A 354 39.52 2.90 16.09
N PHE A 355 39.28 2.52 14.84
CA PHE A 355 38.48 3.30 13.90
C PHE A 355 37.03 3.44 14.39
N ASN A 356 36.42 2.35 14.89
CA ASN A 356 35.06 2.37 15.41
C ASN A 356 34.93 3.31 16.64
N THR A 357 35.94 3.37 17.52
CA THR A 357 35.93 4.33 18.64
C THR A 357 36.06 5.78 18.19
N ILE A 358 36.88 6.07 17.17
CA ILE A 358 37.01 7.41 16.58
C ILE A 358 35.69 7.83 15.94
N GLY A 359 35.05 6.94 15.16
CA GLY A 359 33.76 7.19 14.54
C GLY A 359 32.66 7.50 15.56
N LYS A 360 32.60 6.76 16.68
CA LYS A 360 31.66 7.01 17.78
C LYS A 360 31.87 8.38 18.45
N LEU A 361 33.12 8.80 18.63
CA LEU A 361 33.41 10.13 19.17
C LEU A 361 33.03 11.21 18.17
N TRP A 362 33.27 10.97 16.88
CA TRP A 362 32.95 11.89 15.80
C TRP A 362 31.45 12.13 15.65
N ILE A 363 30.63 11.08 15.56
CA ILE A 363 29.18 11.24 15.37
C ILE A 363 28.51 11.93 16.57
N ARG A 364 29.03 11.74 17.78
CA ARG A 364 28.59 12.48 18.98
C ARG A 364 29.00 13.95 18.93
N PHE A 365 30.20 14.25 18.43
CA PHE A 365 30.63 15.62 18.20
C PHE A 365 29.76 16.30 17.14
N VAL A 366 29.48 15.61 16.02
CA VAL A 366 28.57 16.10 14.97
C VAL A 366 27.16 16.36 15.52
N SER A 367 26.60 15.39 16.26
CA SER A 367 25.30 15.53 16.93
C SER A 367 25.24 16.72 17.89
N LEU A 368 26.36 17.06 18.55
CA LEU A 368 26.45 18.23 19.42
C LEU A 368 26.64 19.54 18.63
N MET A 369 27.32 19.48 17.49
CA MET A 369 27.43 20.60 16.55
C MET A 369 26.11 20.93 15.86
N SER A 370 25.16 19.99 15.75
CA SER A 370 23.80 20.27 15.27
C SER A 370 23.06 21.29 16.14
N TYR A 371 23.49 21.59 17.38
CA TYR A 371 22.97 22.73 18.16
C TYR A 371 23.32 24.11 17.58
N VAL A 372 24.40 24.19 16.80
CA VAL A 372 24.96 25.46 16.29
C VAL A 372 24.55 25.69 14.83
N ARG A 373 24.03 24.66 14.16
CA ARG A 373 23.82 24.64 12.71
C ARG A 373 22.52 25.28 12.25
#